data_AF-X1NHY3-F1
#
_entry.id   AF-X1NHY3-F1
#
_cell.length_a   1.000
_cell.length_b   1.000
_cell.length_c   1.000
_cell.angle_alpha   90.00
_cell.angle_beta   90.00
_cell.angle_gamma   90.00
#
_symmetry.space_group_name_H-M   'P 1'
#
loop_
_entity.id
_entity.type
_entity.pdbx_description
1 polymer ?
#
loop_
_entity_poly.entity_id
_entity_poly.type
_entity_poly.pdbx_seq_one_letter_code
_entity_poly.pdbx_strand_id
1 'polypeptide(L)'
;KVYIVVETKASASESEIDTAKREGLGNANLHLAEWLLLVCGEEELIYLVKDRPALKNLDNCRKGELPISYGKSPEYKFRKGGDIFEELRKASLNELQNKFQRCHDAIWASGQRDPAEAFDEMSKLMFAKIYDEKFTKIKAYYKFQIGTHENPFVIAKRIEDELYKKARDKEPDVFREEIKLPDEIIFDVVSILQDISLIKTDLDAKGRAFEQFLGKIFRGELGQFFTPREIIEFMVKLIDPGYDEIIIDPACGSGGFLLYSIKHIID
;
A
#
# COMPACT_ATOMS: atom_id res chain seq x y z
N LYS A 1 -6.28 -28.62 12.52
CA LYS A 1 -5.90 -28.17 13.88
C LYS A 1 -6.66 -26.89 14.15
N VAL A 2 -7.51 -26.84 15.17
CA VAL A 2 -8.24 -25.61 15.52
C VAL A 2 -7.23 -24.65 16.13
N TYR A 3 -7.18 -23.41 15.63
CA TYR A 3 -6.23 -22.41 16.12
C TYR A 3 -6.86 -21.48 17.16
N ILE A 4 -8.11 -21.12 16.95
CA ILE A 4 -8.91 -20.25 17.79
C ILE A 4 -10.30 -20.85 18.01
N VAL A 5 -10.84 -20.67 19.21
CA VAL A 5 -12.26 -20.86 19.52
C VAL A 5 -12.87 -19.50 19.78
N VAL A 6 -14.06 -19.25 19.23
CA VAL A 6 -14.82 -18.02 19.41
C VAL A 6 -16.14 -18.36 20.10
N GLU A 7 -16.40 -17.75 21.23
CA GLU A 7 -17.65 -17.91 22.01
C GLU A 7 -18.37 -16.56 22.09
N THR A 8 -19.66 -16.53 21.78
CA THR A 8 -20.43 -15.29 21.67
C THR A 8 -21.60 -15.25 22.65
N LYS A 9 -21.85 -14.09 23.27
CA LYS A 9 -23.00 -13.81 24.16
C LYS A 9 -23.65 -12.47 23.80
N ALA A 10 -24.93 -12.35 24.09
CA ALA A 10 -25.74 -11.21 23.69
C ALA A 10 -25.47 -9.94 24.53
N SER A 11 -25.00 -10.07 25.77
CA SER A 11 -24.71 -8.95 26.68
C SER A 11 -23.30 -9.06 27.29
N ALA A 12 -22.81 -7.91 27.78
CA ALA A 12 -21.55 -7.80 28.51
C ALA A 12 -21.73 -7.95 30.04
N SER A 13 -22.82 -8.58 30.50
CA SER A 13 -23.03 -8.77 31.94
C SER A 13 -22.01 -9.75 32.53
N GLU A 14 -21.62 -9.54 33.79
CA GLU A 14 -20.61 -10.36 34.49
C GLU A 14 -20.97 -11.86 34.47
N SER A 15 -22.26 -12.18 34.66
CA SER A 15 -22.77 -13.55 34.57
C SER A 15 -22.62 -14.17 33.18
N GLU A 16 -22.85 -13.40 32.11
CA GLU A 16 -22.69 -13.92 30.74
C GLU A 16 -21.22 -14.07 30.35
N ILE A 17 -20.36 -13.14 30.78
CA ILE A 17 -18.91 -13.23 30.60
C ILE A 17 -18.35 -14.48 31.30
N ASP A 18 -18.76 -14.75 32.54
CA ASP A 18 -18.34 -15.95 33.27
C ASP A 18 -18.81 -17.24 32.62
N THR A 19 -20.01 -17.22 32.03
CA THR A 19 -20.55 -18.35 31.26
C THR A 19 -19.74 -18.55 29.97
N ALA A 20 -19.46 -17.48 29.24
CA ALA A 20 -18.63 -17.50 28.03
C ALA A 20 -17.20 -18.00 28.31
N LYS A 21 -16.58 -17.56 29.41
CA LYS A 21 -15.27 -18.05 29.85
C LYS A 21 -15.27 -19.56 30.08
N ARG A 22 -16.32 -20.09 30.72
CA ARG A 22 -16.44 -21.52 31.04
C ARG A 22 -16.64 -22.38 29.78
N GLU A 23 -17.60 -21.99 28.94
CA GLU A 23 -17.94 -22.72 27.72
C GLU A 23 -16.83 -22.61 26.68
N GLY A 24 -16.34 -21.39 26.44
CA GLY A 24 -15.27 -21.10 25.50
C GLY A 24 -13.96 -21.81 25.86
N LEU A 25 -13.55 -21.81 27.13
CA LEU A 25 -12.35 -22.53 27.58
C LEU A 25 -12.53 -24.05 27.47
N GLY A 26 -13.73 -24.58 27.76
CA GLY A 26 -14.05 -25.99 27.58
C GLY A 26 -13.87 -26.44 26.12
N ASN A 27 -14.45 -25.68 25.19
CA ASN A 27 -14.34 -25.93 23.75
C ASN A 27 -12.90 -25.76 23.24
N ALA A 28 -12.18 -24.73 23.70
CA ALA A 28 -10.78 -24.51 23.34
C ALA A 28 -9.88 -25.68 23.75
N ASN A 29 -10.08 -26.21 24.96
CA ASN A 29 -9.35 -27.37 25.45
C ASN A 29 -9.70 -28.65 24.67
N LEU A 30 -10.98 -28.89 24.38
CA LEU A 30 -11.45 -30.04 23.60
C LEU A 30 -10.82 -30.07 22.20
N HIS A 31 -10.73 -28.90 21.55
CA HIS A 31 -10.23 -28.77 20.19
C HIS A 31 -8.73 -28.49 20.09
N LEU A 32 -8.02 -28.45 21.23
CA LEU A 32 -6.58 -28.12 21.31
C LEU A 32 -6.25 -26.77 20.65
N ALA A 33 -7.15 -25.79 20.80
CA ALA A 33 -6.95 -24.43 20.30
C ALA A 33 -5.89 -23.69 21.12
N GLU A 34 -5.15 -22.80 20.46
CA GLU A 34 -4.14 -21.97 21.11
C GLU A 34 -4.73 -20.64 21.61
N TRP A 35 -5.84 -20.20 21.00
CA TRP A 35 -6.49 -18.92 21.28
C TRP A 35 -7.97 -19.11 21.63
N LEU A 36 -8.47 -18.23 22.50
CA LEU A 36 -9.87 -18.09 22.84
C LEU A 36 -10.26 -16.61 22.69
N LEU A 37 -11.30 -16.33 21.90
CA LEU A 37 -11.95 -15.02 21.78
C LEU A 37 -13.36 -15.12 22.34
N LEU A 38 -13.72 -14.22 23.25
CA LEU A 38 -15.08 -14.04 23.73
C LEU A 38 -15.62 -12.72 23.18
N VAL A 39 -16.81 -12.75 22.58
CA VAL A 39 -17.53 -11.56 22.14
C VAL A 39 -18.82 -11.48 22.95
N CYS A 40 -18.89 -10.58 23.92
CA CYS A 40 -20.00 -10.45 24.87
C CYS A 40 -20.61 -9.05 24.74
N GLY A 41 -21.69 -8.90 23.99
CA GLY A 41 -22.20 -7.57 23.63
C GLY A 41 -21.16 -6.78 22.84
N GLU A 42 -20.73 -5.61 23.35
CA GLU A 42 -19.68 -4.77 22.76
C GLU A 42 -18.27 -5.09 23.29
N GLU A 43 -18.14 -6.00 24.25
CA GLU A 43 -16.85 -6.35 24.87
C GLU A 43 -16.18 -7.52 24.12
N GLU A 44 -14.91 -7.32 23.76
CA GLU A 44 -14.04 -8.37 23.21
C GLU A 44 -12.94 -8.76 24.20
N LEU A 45 -12.86 -10.06 24.52
CA LEU A 45 -11.89 -10.60 25.46
C LEU A 45 -11.06 -11.69 24.80
N ILE A 46 -9.76 -11.47 24.69
CA ILE A 46 -8.84 -12.37 23.99
C ILE A 46 -7.92 -13.06 25.00
N TYR A 47 -7.73 -14.36 24.86
CA TYR A 47 -6.87 -15.16 25.74
C TYR A 47 -5.96 -16.10 24.95
N LEU A 48 -4.71 -16.21 25.39
CA LEU A 48 -3.78 -17.24 24.92
C LEU A 48 -3.92 -18.48 25.83
N VAL A 49 -4.56 -19.54 25.33
CA VAL A 49 -4.92 -20.75 26.09
C VAL A 49 -4.10 -21.99 25.71
N LYS A 50 -2.99 -21.81 25.00
CA LYS A 50 -2.07 -22.88 24.56
C LYS A 50 -1.65 -23.83 25.69
N ASP A 51 -1.41 -23.29 26.89
CA ASP A 51 -0.97 -24.05 28.07
C ASP A 51 -2.14 -24.65 28.87
N ARG A 52 -3.37 -24.49 28.39
CA ARG A 52 -4.61 -25.03 28.97
C ARG A 52 -4.76 -24.61 30.45
N PRO A 53 -4.81 -23.30 30.74
CA PRO A 53 -4.93 -22.83 32.12
C PRO A 53 -6.24 -23.30 32.75
N ALA A 54 -6.25 -23.46 34.08
CA ALA A 54 -7.49 -23.61 34.82
C ALA A 54 -8.34 -22.34 34.71
N LEU A 55 -9.68 -22.46 34.74
CA LEU A 55 -10.61 -21.33 34.60
C LEU A 55 -10.29 -20.15 35.53
N LYS A 56 -9.92 -20.44 36.78
CA LYS A 56 -9.51 -19.43 37.79
C LYS A 56 -8.27 -18.60 37.42
N ASN A 57 -7.46 -19.08 36.48
CA ASN A 57 -6.23 -18.44 36.02
C ASN A 57 -6.38 -17.86 34.60
N LEU A 58 -7.57 -17.96 33.99
CA LEU A 58 -7.78 -17.55 32.60
C LEU A 58 -7.47 -16.07 32.38
N ASP A 59 -7.86 -15.20 33.32
CA ASP A 59 -7.61 -13.76 33.23
C ASP A 59 -6.11 -13.40 33.21
N ASN A 60 -5.24 -14.24 33.78
CA ASN A 60 -3.78 -14.06 33.70
C ASN A 60 -3.24 -14.28 32.28
N CYS A 61 -4.01 -14.94 31.42
CA CYS A 61 -3.68 -15.24 30.04
C CYS A 61 -4.29 -14.25 29.04
N ARG A 62 -4.95 -13.19 29.54
CA ARG A 62 -5.59 -12.16 28.71
C ARG A 62 -4.56 -11.45 27.82
N LYS A 63 -4.93 -11.20 26.57
CA LYS A 63 -4.18 -10.45 25.57
C LYS A 63 -5.03 -9.29 25.06
N GLY A 64 -4.37 -8.22 24.62
CA GLY A 64 -5.06 -7.06 24.05
C GLY A 64 -5.56 -7.32 22.63
N GLU A 65 -4.86 -8.17 21.87
CA GLU A 65 -5.15 -8.42 20.46
C GLU A 65 -4.83 -9.87 20.09
N LEU A 66 -5.49 -10.37 19.05
CA LEU A 66 -5.15 -11.65 18.43
C LEU A 66 -3.87 -11.48 17.60
N PRO A 67 -2.97 -12.49 17.57
CA PRO A 67 -1.80 -12.42 16.72
C PRO A 67 -2.26 -12.42 15.27
N ILE A 68 -1.95 -11.34 14.57
CA ILE A 68 -2.48 -11.08 13.23
C ILE A 68 -2.01 -12.13 12.19
N SER A 69 -1.04 -12.99 12.55
CA SER A 69 -0.46 -14.01 11.66
C SER A 69 -0.16 -15.35 12.34
N TYR A 70 -1.04 -15.83 13.22
CA TYR A 70 -0.90 -17.17 13.82
C TYR A 70 0.43 -17.41 14.59
N GLY A 71 1.06 -16.33 15.10
CA GLY A 71 2.37 -16.39 15.76
C GLY A 71 3.57 -16.65 14.84
N LYS A 72 3.39 -16.59 13.51
CA LYS A 72 4.49 -16.63 12.54
C LYS A 72 4.94 -15.20 12.22
N SER A 73 6.25 -14.95 12.28
CA SER A 73 6.81 -13.69 11.79
C SER A 73 6.70 -13.66 10.25
N PRO A 74 6.20 -12.56 9.65
CA PRO A 74 6.20 -12.42 8.22
C PRO A 74 7.64 -12.36 7.70
N GLU A 75 7.95 -13.20 6.73
CA GLU A 75 9.18 -13.12 5.97
C GLU A 75 8.96 -12.23 4.76
N TYR A 76 9.92 -11.33 4.52
CA TYR A 76 9.89 -10.37 3.43
C TYR A 76 10.96 -10.73 2.41
N LYS A 77 10.67 -10.53 1.13
CA LYS A 77 11.58 -10.87 0.03
C LYS A 77 12.50 -9.71 -0.33
N PHE A 78 11.95 -8.51 -0.44
CA PHE A 78 12.66 -7.38 -1.05
C PHE A 78 13.43 -6.56 -0.01
N ARG A 79 14.74 -6.44 -0.20
CA ARG A 79 15.67 -5.78 0.72
C ARG A 79 16.63 -4.85 -0.02
N LYS A 80 16.81 -3.63 0.50
CA LYS A 80 17.68 -2.63 -0.13
C LYS A 80 19.15 -3.03 0.00
N GLY A 81 19.85 -3.08 -1.10
CA GLY A 81 21.21 -3.61 -1.18
C GLY A 81 21.29 -5.12 -0.96
N GLY A 82 20.17 -5.84 -1.15
CA GLY A 82 20.16 -7.30 -1.24
C GLY A 82 20.81 -7.80 -2.54
N ASP A 83 20.81 -9.11 -2.73
CA ASP A 83 21.26 -9.70 -3.98
C ASP A 83 20.29 -9.44 -5.15
N ILE A 84 20.58 -9.98 -6.34
CA ILE A 84 19.79 -9.73 -7.54
C ILE A 84 18.33 -10.25 -7.45
N PHE A 85 18.04 -11.17 -6.53
CA PHE A 85 16.70 -11.75 -6.33
C PHE A 85 15.94 -11.10 -5.17
N GLU A 86 16.67 -10.51 -4.22
CA GLU A 86 16.16 -9.76 -3.07
C GLU A 86 16.04 -8.25 -3.35
N GLU A 87 16.69 -7.69 -4.37
CA GLU A 87 16.63 -6.25 -4.65
C GLU A 87 15.55 -5.89 -5.68
N LEU A 88 15.01 -4.66 -5.60
CA LEU A 88 14.08 -4.13 -6.58
C LEU A 88 14.77 -3.95 -7.94
N ARG A 89 14.17 -4.52 -8.98
CA ARG A 89 14.70 -4.45 -10.34
C ARG A 89 14.18 -3.23 -11.10
N LYS A 90 14.93 -2.81 -12.12
CA LYS A 90 14.45 -1.82 -13.09
C LYS A 90 13.35 -2.46 -13.95
N ALA A 91 12.33 -1.68 -14.28
CA ALA A 91 11.28 -2.08 -15.20
C ALA A 91 11.54 -1.50 -16.60
N SER A 92 11.10 -2.22 -17.63
CA SER A 92 11.05 -1.67 -18.99
C SER A 92 9.85 -0.74 -19.17
N LEU A 93 9.84 0.09 -20.22
CA LEU A 93 8.69 0.93 -20.57
C LEU A 93 7.38 0.12 -20.67
N ASN A 94 7.38 -0.96 -21.46
CA ASN A 94 6.21 -1.81 -21.66
C ASN A 94 5.74 -2.45 -20.35
N GLU A 95 6.68 -2.84 -19.51
CA GLU A 95 6.36 -3.42 -18.22
C GLU A 95 5.73 -2.41 -17.26
N LEU A 96 6.28 -1.20 -17.17
CA LEU A 96 5.68 -0.11 -16.39
C LEU A 96 4.26 0.18 -16.85
N GLN A 97 4.04 0.29 -18.15
CA GLN A 97 2.71 0.53 -18.72
C GLN A 97 1.72 -0.57 -18.35
N ASN A 98 2.13 -1.83 -18.49
CA ASN A 98 1.29 -2.96 -18.14
C ASN A 98 0.97 -2.99 -16.64
N LYS A 99 1.95 -2.70 -15.77
CA LYS A 99 1.73 -2.62 -14.33
C LYS A 99 0.81 -1.46 -13.96
N PHE A 100 1.01 -0.28 -14.53
CA PHE A 100 0.16 0.89 -14.30
C PHE A 100 -1.28 0.65 -14.73
N GLN A 101 -1.49 0.06 -15.91
CA GLN A 101 -2.82 -0.30 -16.39
C GLN A 101 -3.47 -1.31 -15.44
N ARG A 102 -2.75 -2.34 -15.00
CA ARG A 102 -3.30 -3.33 -14.05
C ARG A 102 -3.68 -2.72 -12.70
N CYS A 103 -2.88 -1.78 -12.18
CA CYS A 103 -3.22 -1.06 -10.95
C CYS A 103 -4.51 -0.25 -11.13
N HIS A 104 -4.60 0.48 -12.24
CA HIS A 104 -5.80 1.24 -12.58
C HIS A 104 -7.03 0.34 -12.70
N ASP A 105 -6.92 -0.77 -13.42
CA ASP A 105 -8.03 -1.70 -13.62
C ASP A 105 -8.49 -2.32 -12.30
N ALA A 106 -7.56 -2.64 -11.38
CA ALA A 106 -7.88 -3.14 -10.04
C ALA A 106 -8.65 -2.09 -9.22
N ILE A 107 -8.22 -0.83 -9.24
CA ILE A 107 -8.90 0.27 -8.55
C ILE A 107 -10.27 0.54 -9.17
N TRP A 108 -10.37 0.55 -10.50
CA TRP A 108 -11.61 0.76 -11.25
C TRP A 108 -12.65 -0.32 -11.01
N ALA A 109 -12.23 -1.59 -10.93
CA ALA A 109 -13.12 -2.71 -10.70
C ALA A 109 -13.81 -2.68 -9.31
N SER A 110 -13.26 -1.92 -8.36
CA SER A 110 -13.77 -1.83 -6.98
C SER A 110 -15.04 -0.96 -6.82
N GLY A 111 -15.44 -0.24 -7.87
CA GLY A 111 -16.67 0.56 -7.90
C GLY A 111 -16.60 1.59 -9.03
N GLN A 112 -17.76 2.06 -9.53
CA GLN A 112 -17.84 3.10 -10.57
C GLN A 112 -17.25 4.43 -10.07
N ARG A 113 -15.91 4.55 -10.07
CA ARG A 113 -15.19 5.80 -9.78
C ARG A 113 -14.96 6.55 -11.08
N ASP A 114 -14.80 7.87 -10.98
CA ASP A 114 -14.29 8.70 -12.07
C ASP A 114 -12.84 8.27 -12.39
N PRO A 115 -12.41 8.19 -13.66
CA PRO A 115 -11.03 7.83 -13.99
C PRO A 115 -10.00 8.75 -13.33
N ALA A 116 -10.38 10.01 -13.08
CA ALA A 116 -9.56 10.96 -12.32
C ALA A 116 -9.33 10.52 -10.87
N GLU A 117 -10.37 9.98 -10.21
CA GLU A 117 -10.28 9.52 -8.83
C GLU A 117 -9.47 8.22 -8.72
N ALA A 118 -9.67 7.28 -9.66
CA ALA A 118 -8.86 6.06 -9.72
C ALA A 118 -7.37 6.38 -9.90
N PHE A 119 -7.08 7.38 -10.75
CA PHE A 119 -5.73 7.89 -10.96
C PHE A 119 -5.14 8.56 -9.70
N ASP A 120 -5.91 9.39 -9.01
CA ASP A 120 -5.49 10.05 -7.76
C ASP A 120 -5.10 9.01 -6.69
N GLU A 121 -5.96 8.01 -6.47
CA GLU A 121 -5.69 6.93 -5.50
C GLU A 121 -4.47 6.07 -5.87
N MET A 122 -4.30 5.75 -7.16
CA MET A 122 -3.10 5.07 -7.64
C MET A 122 -1.85 5.92 -7.38
N SER A 123 -1.93 7.23 -7.61
CA SER A 123 -0.81 8.15 -7.43
C SER A 123 -0.36 8.25 -5.97
N LYS A 124 -1.31 8.22 -5.01
CA LYS A 124 -1.01 8.15 -3.57
C LYS A 124 -0.22 6.88 -3.20
N LEU A 125 -0.60 5.72 -3.75
CA LEU A 125 0.12 4.46 -3.53
C LEU A 125 1.52 4.47 -4.17
N MET A 126 1.65 5.04 -5.38
CA MET A 126 2.96 5.24 -6.01
C MET A 126 3.85 6.17 -5.19
N PHE A 127 3.28 7.22 -4.61
CA PHE A 127 4.00 8.15 -3.74
C PHE A 127 4.52 7.46 -2.48
N ALA A 128 3.70 6.63 -1.82
CA ALA A 128 4.12 5.80 -0.70
C ALA A 128 5.27 4.83 -1.08
N LYS A 129 5.18 4.21 -2.27
CA LYS A 129 6.25 3.34 -2.79
C LYS A 129 7.56 4.10 -3.03
N ILE A 130 7.51 5.25 -3.69
CA ILE A 130 8.69 6.08 -3.94
C ILE A 130 9.32 6.52 -2.62
N TYR A 131 8.51 6.89 -1.63
CA TYR A 131 9.00 7.21 -0.30
C TYR A 131 9.75 6.02 0.34
N ASP A 132 9.16 4.83 0.31
CA ASP A 132 9.79 3.62 0.85
C ASP A 132 11.12 3.30 0.15
N GLU A 133 11.17 3.41 -1.18
CA GLU A 133 12.38 3.19 -1.96
C GLU A 133 13.50 4.19 -1.60
N LYS A 134 13.15 5.47 -1.41
CA LYS A 134 14.11 6.53 -1.03
C LYS A 134 14.67 6.28 0.38
N PHE A 135 13.79 6.08 1.36
CA PHE A 135 14.16 6.19 2.77
C PHE A 135 14.46 4.86 3.49
N THR A 136 14.18 3.72 2.86
CA THR A 136 14.65 2.43 3.37
C THR A 136 16.18 2.44 3.49
N LYS A 137 16.70 1.93 4.61
CA LYS A 137 18.15 1.83 4.88
C LYS A 137 18.74 0.62 4.16
N ILE A 138 20.03 0.68 3.82
CA ILE A 138 20.75 -0.46 3.25
C ILE A 138 20.69 -1.64 4.25
N LYS A 139 20.47 -2.86 3.73
CA LYS A 139 20.20 -4.11 4.45
C LYS A 139 18.85 -4.19 5.17
N ALA A 140 17.99 -3.18 5.09
CA ALA A 140 16.62 -3.25 5.59
C ALA A 140 15.65 -3.68 4.49
N TYR A 141 14.58 -4.38 4.90
CA TYR A 141 13.49 -4.76 4.00
C TYR A 141 12.65 -3.54 3.63
N TYR A 142 12.22 -3.49 2.37
CA TYR A 142 11.22 -2.53 1.92
C TYR A 142 9.90 -2.78 2.65
N LYS A 143 9.14 -1.73 2.97
CA LYS A 143 7.80 -1.89 3.57
C LYS A 143 6.71 -2.01 2.52
N PHE A 144 6.96 -1.49 1.30
CA PHE A 144 6.07 -1.63 0.16
C PHE A 144 6.25 -3.00 -0.50
N GLN A 145 5.82 -4.05 0.19
CA GLN A 145 5.78 -5.42 -0.32
C GLN A 145 4.79 -6.25 0.47
N ILE A 146 4.60 -7.51 0.10
CA ILE A 146 3.75 -8.47 0.81
C ILE A 146 4.64 -9.47 1.55
N GLY A 147 4.48 -9.56 2.87
CA GLY A 147 5.12 -10.58 3.70
C GLY A 147 4.35 -11.90 3.69
N THR A 148 5.03 -12.99 4.02
CA THR A 148 4.38 -14.31 4.12
C THR A 148 3.26 -14.30 5.16
N HIS A 149 2.08 -14.81 4.79
CA HIS A 149 0.91 -14.93 5.68
C HIS A 149 0.33 -13.59 6.17
N GLU A 150 0.72 -12.47 5.57
CA GLU A 150 0.04 -11.20 5.81
C GLU A 150 -1.31 -11.19 5.11
N ASN A 151 -2.31 -10.63 5.80
CA ASN A 151 -3.62 -10.37 5.20
C ASN A 151 -3.66 -8.92 4.66
N PRO A 152 -4.65 -8.61 3.80
CA PRO A 152 -4.83 -7.29 3.20
C PRO A 152 -4.87 -6.14 4.22
N PHE A 153 -5.55 -6.31 5.35
CA PHE A 153 -5.64 -5.29 6.40
C PHE A 153 -4.27 -4.88 6.97
N VAL A 154 -3.38 -5.85 7.26
CA VAL A 154 -2.02 -5.55 7.76
C VAL A 154 -1.22 -4.75 6.74
N ILE A 155 -1.34 -5.14 5.48
CA ILE A 155 -0.60 -4.49 4.39
C ILE A 155 -1.13 -3.07 4.19
N ALA A 156 -2.46 -2.91 4.13
CA ALA A 156 -3.11 -1.60 4.03
C ALA A 156 -2.66 -0.67 5.15
N LYS A 157 -2.73 -1.11 6.42
CA LYS A 157 -2.26 -0.33 7.57
C LYS A 157 -0.79 0.06 7.47
N ARG A 158 0.09 -0.85 7.06
CA ARG A 158 1.51 -0.53 6.83
C ARG A 158 1.68 0.52 5.73
N ILE A 159 0.95 0.42 4.63
CA ILE A 159 1.03 1.40 3.53
C ILE A 159 0.51 2.76 3.98
N GLU A 160 -0.65 2.82 4.63
CA GLU A 160 -1.29 4.05 5.08
C GLU A 160 -0.49 4.76 6.18
N ASP A 161 -0.24 4.06 7.29
CA ASP A 161 0.23 4.67 8.53
C ASP A 161 1.75 4.83 8.56
N GLU A 162 2.49 3.89 7.94
CA GLU A 162 3.95 3.89 8.03
C GLU A 162 4.65 4.48 6.82
N LEU A 163 4.02 4.46 5.65
CA LEU A 163 4.60 4.96 4.40
C LEU A 163 3.91 6.24 3.93
N TYR A 164 2.63 6.17 3.58
CA TYR A 164 1.91 7.27 2.98
C TYR A 164 1.83 8.48 3.92
N LYS A 165 1.46 8.26 5.19
CA LYS A 165 1.43 9.32 6.21
C LYS A 165 2.79 10.03 6.34
N LYS A 166 3.89 9.27 6.43
CA LYS A 166 5.24 9.85 6.53
C LYS A 166 5.69 10.54 5.24
N ALA A 167 5.22 10.07 4.09
CA ALA A 167 5.46 10.73 2.82
C ALA A 167 4.75 12.08 2.76
N ARG A 168 3.48 12.15 3.19
CA ARG A 168 2.73 13.39 3.30
C ARG A 168 3.34 14.35 4.31
N ASP A 169 3.74 13.88 5.49
CA ASP A 169 4.37 14.73 6.51
C ASP A 169 5.67 15.38 6.01
N LYS A 170 6.35 14.71 5.06
CA LYS A 170 7.61 15.19 4.48
C LYS A 170 7.41 16.12 3.29
N GLU A 171 6.39 15.88 2.47
CA GLU A 171 6.05 16.70 1.30
C GLU A 171 4.53 17.05 1.33
N PRO A 172 4.11 17.94 2.25
CA PRO A 172 2.69 18.21 2.53
C PRO A 172 1.95 18.90 1.38
N ASP A 173 2.69 19.46 0.42
CA ASP A 173 2.14 20.14 -0.74
C ASP A 173 1.78 19.19 -1.90
N VAL A 174 2.20 17.92 -1.84
CA VAL A 174 1.95 16.95 -2.92
C VAL A 174 0.56 16.32 -2.79
N PHE A 175 0.27 15.70 -1.65
CA PHE A 175 -1.04 15.11 -1.36
C PHE A 175 -1.51 15.47 0.05
N ARG A 176 -2.76 15.94 0.15
CA ARG A 176 -3.40 16.31 1.43
C ARG A 176 -4.36 15.25 1.95
N GLU A 177 -5.07 14.58 1.04
CA GLU A 177 -6.10 13.61 1.41
C GLU A 177 -5.52 12.26 1.85
N GLU A 178 -6.32 11.48 2.56
CA GLU A 178 -6.02 10.08 2.87
C GLU A 178 -6.26 9.17 1.65
N ILE A 179 -5.70 7.96 1.71
CA ILE A 179 -6.01 6.90 0.75
C ILE A 179 -7.45 6.46 1.03
N LYS A 180 -8.28 6.40 -0.01
CA LYS A 180 -9.70 6.02 0.06
C LYS A 180 -9.92 4.75 -0.73
N LEU A 181 -9.15 3.70 -0.44
CA LEU A 181 -9.23 2.40 -1.11
C LEU A 181 -9.54 1.30 -0.10
N PRO A 182 -10.33 0.27 -0.48
CA PRO A 182 -10.46 -0.94 0.33
C PRO A 182 -9.11 -1.65 0.46
N ASP A 183 -8.89 -2.31 1.61
CA ASP A 183 -7.65 -3.03 1.91
C ASP A 183 -7.24 -4.04 0.82
N GLU A 184 -8.21 -4.75 0.25
CA GLU A 184 -8.02 -5.71 -0.84
C GLU A 184 -7.42 -5.06 -2.10
N ILE A 185 -7.81 -3.83 -2.40
CA ILE A 185 -7.31 -3.11 -3.58
C ILE A 185 -5.89 -2.60 -3.32
N ILE A 186 -5.61 -2.14 -2.10
CA ILE A 186 -4.25 -1.78 -1.70
C ILE A 186 -3.34 -3.01 -1.81
N PHE A 187 -3.80 -4.17 -1.34
CA PHE A 187 -3.09 -5.45 -1.51
C PHE A 187 -2.77 -5.74 -2.98
N ASP A 188 -3.76 -5.63 -3.87
CA ASP A 188 -3.56 -5.89 -5.30
C ASP A 188 -2.52 -4.95 -5.93
N VAL A 189 -2.61 -3.65 -5.63
CA VAL A 189 -1.65 -2.66 -6.14
C VAL A 189 -0.24 -2.92 -5.61
N VAL A 190 -0.09 -3.24 -4.31
CA VAL A 190 1.20 -3.62 -3.73
C VAL A 190 1.73 -4.88 -4.43
N SER A 191 0.87 -5.87 -4.66
CA SER A 191 1.24 -7.12 -5.34
C SER A 191 1.80 -6.86 -6.74
N ILE A 192 1.20 -5.92 -7.49
CA ILE A 192 1.60 -5.55 -8.85
C ILE A 192 2.93 -4.78 -8.88
N LEU A 193 3.19 -3.91 -7.90
CA LEU A 193 4.32 -2.96 -7.94
C LEU A 193 5.51 -3.33 -7.04
N GLN A 194 5.38 -4.29 -6.12
CA GLN A 194 6.39 -4.58 -5.10
C GLN A 194 7.77 -4.99 -5.63
N ASP A 195 7.86 -5.59 -6.82
CA ASP A 195 9.10 -6.17 -7.34
C ASP A 195 9.96 -5.21 -8.17
N ILE A 196 9.38 -4.08 -8.60
CA ILE A 196 10.07 -3.09 -9.43
C ILE A 196 10.51 -1.87 -8.62
N SER A 197 11.56 -1.19 -9.05
CA SER A 197 11.96 0.11 -8.51
C SER A 197 11.48 1.24 -9.41
N LEU A 198 10.65 2.13 -8.88
CA LEU A 198 10.28 3.37 -9.57
C LEU A 198 11.42 4.40 -9.56
N ILE A 199 12.34 4.35 -8.59
CA ILE A 199 13.46 5.30 -8.55
C ILE A 199 14.55 4.91 -9.54
N LYS A 200 14.99 3.64 -9.50
CA LYS A 200 16.10 3.13 -10.33
C LYS A 200 15.72 2.96 -11.80
N THR A 201 14.43 2.87 -12.11
CA THR A 201 13.98 2.79 -13.50
C THR A 201 14.26 4.10 -14.22
N ASP A 202 14.62 3.98 -15.49
CA ASP A 202 14.99 5.09 -16.37
C ASP A 202 13.94 6.21 -16.40
N LEU A 203 14.38 7.48 -16.42
CA LEU A 203 13.50 8.64 -16.37
C LEU A 203 12.59 8.70 -17.61
N ASP A 204 13.16 8.44 -18.80
CA ASP A 204 12.39 8.42 -20.04
C ASP A 204 11.39 7.27 -20.04
N ALA A 205 11.76 6.09 -19.54
CA ALA A 205 10.81 4.98 -19.41
C ALA A 205 9.63 5.35 -18.49
N LYS A 206 9.87 6.04 -17.37
CA LYS A 206 8.83 6.45 -16.42
C LYS A 206 7.94 7.54 -16.99
N GLY A 207 8.53 8.62 -17.50
CA GLY A 207 7.79 9.71 -18.13
C GLY A 207 6.94 9.19 -19.29
N ARG A 208 7.52 8.32 -20.13
CA ARG A 208 6.78 7.75 -21.26
C ARG A 208 5.66 6.81 -20.83
N ALA A 209 5.87 5.99 -19.80
CA ALA A 209 4.83 5.13 -19.27
C ALA A 209 3.67 5.95 -18.70
N PHE A 210 4.00 6.96 -17.91
CA PHE A 210 3.04 7.81 -17.23
C PHE A 210 2.20 8.65 -18.20
N GLU A 211 2.83 9.32 -19.17
CA GLU A 211 2.11 10.09 -20.19
C GLU A 211 1.21 9.21 -21.08
N GLN A 212 1.67 8.03 -21.47
CA GLN A 212 0.83 7.13 -22.28
C GLN A 212 -0.33 6.56 -21.46
N PHE A 213 -0.11 6.30 -20.18
CA PHE A 213 -1.15 5.89 -19.25
C PHE A 213 -2.18 7.02 -19.05
N LEU A 214 -1.75 8.23 -18.66
CA LEU A 214 -2.61 9.42 -18.57
C LEU A 214 -3.38 9.66 -19.86
N GLY A 215 -2.68 9.58 -21.00
CA GLY A 215 -3.28 9.74 -22.31
C GLY A 215 -4.35 8.70 -22.60
N LYS A 216 -4.30 7.48 -22.06
CA LYS A 216 -5.36 6.49 -22.24
C LYS A 216 -6.55 6.74 -21.32
N ILE A 217 -6.29 7.13 -20.08
CA ILE A 217 -7.34 7.38 -19.07
C ILE A 217 -8.13 8.65 -19.38
N PHE A 218 -7.45 9.71 -19.81
CA PHE A 218 -8.06 11.03 -19.96
C PHE A 218 -8.44 11.42 -21.40
N ARG A 219 -8.07 10.60 -22.41
CA ARG A 219 -8.54 10.83 -23.80
C ARG A 219 -10.02 10.46 -23.91
N GLY A 220 -10.83 11.43 -24.32
CA GLY A 220 -12.23 11.23 -24.71
C GLY A 220 -13.24 11.54 -23.61
N GLU A 221 -12.97 11.23 -22.35
CA GLU A 221 -13.95 11.43 -21.25
C GLU A 221 -13.89 12.83 -20.62
N LEU A 222 -12.72 13.48 -20.55
CA LEU A 222 -12.56 14.84 -19.99
C LEU A 222 -12.20 15.92 -21.02
N GLY A 223 -12.11 15.58 -22.32
CA GLY A 223 -11.74 16.53 -23.37
C GLY A 223 -10.32 17.12 -23.25
N GLN A 224 -9.43 16.46 -22.50
CA GLN A 224 -8.05 16.93 -22.31
C GLN A 224 -7.17 16.57 -23.52
N PHE A 225 -6.42 17.56 -24.02
CA PHE A 225 -5.47 17.40 -25.11
C PHE A 225 -4.05 17.50 -24.56
N PHE A 226 -3.21 16.52 -24.88
CA PHE A 226 -1.79 16.55 -24.55
C PHE A 226 -0.99 17.16 -25.70
N THR A 227 -0.07 18.06 -25.39
CA THR A 227 0.89 18.58 -26.36
C THR A 227 1.77 17.43 -26.88
N PRO A 228 1.89 17.22 -28.21
CA PRO A 228 2.77 16.19 -28.75
C PRO A 228 4.22 16.41 -28.31
N ARG A 229 4.95 15.33 -28.03
CA ARG A 229 6.32 15.41 -27.50
C ARG A 229 7.29 16.09 -28.44
N GLU A 230 7.12 15.87 -29.74
CA GLU A 230 7.94 16.48 -30.78
C GLU A 230 7.84 18.01 -30.70
N ILE A 231 6.67 18.52 -30.34
CA ILE A 231 6.43 19.95 -30.14
C ILE A 231 7.05 20.41 -28.82
N ILE A 232 6.88 19.65 -27.73
CA ILE A 232 7.49 19.98 -26.43
C ILE A 232 9.02 20.05 -26.55
N GLU A 233 9.65 19.01 -27.10
CA GLU A 233 11.10 18.94 -27.30
C GLU A 233 11.60 20.07 -28.21
N PHE A 234 10.90 20.33 -29.31
CA PHE A 234 11.24 21.43 -30.21
C PHE A 234 11.18 22.79 -29.49
N MET A 235 10.11 23.05 -28.75
CA MET A 235 9.94 24.31 -28.03
C MET A 235 10.95 24.47 -26.90
N VAL A 236 11.23 23.43 -26.11
CA VAL A 236 12.24 23.48 -25.05
C VAL A 236 13.63 23.75 -25.64
N LYS A 237 14.00 23.05 -26.73
CA LYS A 237 15.29 23.29 -27.42
C LYS A 237 15.39 24.68 -28.04
N LEU A 238 14.26 25.23 -28.50
CA LEU A 238 14.21 26.59 -29.05
C LEU A 238 14.38 27.65 -27.97
N ILE A 239 13.78 27.43 -26.80
CA ILE A 239 13.89 28.31 -25.63
C ILE A 239 15.28 28.21 -24.99
N ASP A 240 15.87 27.00 -24.98
CA ASP A 240 17.18 26.67 -24.41
C ASP A 240 17.35 27.16 -22.95
N PRO A 241 16.48 26.71 -22.03
CA PRO A 241 16.44 27.26 -20.68
C PRO A 241 17.72 26.95 -19.89
N GLY A 242 18.19 27.94 -19.12
CA GLY A 242 19.37 27.82 -18.26
C GLY A 242 19.06 27.34 -16.82
N TYR A 243 20.10 26.89 -16.11
CA TYR A 243 20.01 26.42 -14.71
C TYR A 243 19.47 27.46 -13.71
N ASP A 244 19.74 28.75 -13.97
CA ASP A 244 19.35 29.86 -13.08
C ASP A 244 18.02 30.51 -13.48
N GLU A 245 17.31 29.93 -14.46
CA GLU A 245 16.07 30.48 -15.00
C GLU A 245 14.84 29.86 -14.35
N ILE A 246 13.78 30.67 -14.23
CA ILE A 246 12.48 30.23 -13.69
C ILE A 246 11.56 29.90 -14.87
N ILE A 247 11.10 28.66 -14.91
CA ILE A 247 10.17 28.17 -15.93
C ILE A 247 8.78 28.05 -15.32
N ILE A 248 7.80 28.65 -15.98
CA ILE A 248 6.39 28.56 -15.61
C ILE A 248 5.57 28.04 -16.79
N ASP A 249 4.76 27.03 -16.54
CA ASP A 249 3.73 26.55 -17.46
C ASP A 249 2.36 26.67 -16.75
N PRO A 250 1.57 27.72 -17.04
CA PRO A 250 0.31 27.97 -16.36
C PRO A 250 -0.81 26.98 -16.75
N ALA A 251 -0.58 26.12 -17.75
CA ALA A 251 -1.51 25.12 -18.23
C ALA A 251 -0.84 23.73 -18.36
N CYS A 252 0.02 23.40 -17.39
CA CYS A 252 0.99 22.32 -17.52
C CYS A 252 0.42 20.90 -17.72
N GLY A 253 -0.83 20.64 -17.36
CA GLY A 253 -1.46 19.33 -17.53
C GLY A 253 -0.62 18.21 -16.92
N SER A 254 -0.10 17.29 -17.75
CA SER A 254 0.82 16.23 -17.30
C SER A 254 2.23 16.72 -16.91
N GLY A 255 2.51 18.03 -16.98
CA GLY A 255 3.82 18.62 -16.69
C GLY A 255 4.85 18.43 -17.80
N GLY A 256 4.42 18.18 -19.04
CA GLY A 256 5.31 17.81 -20.14
C GLY A 256 6.42 18.84 -20.39
N PHE A 257 6.07 20.13 -20.52
CA PHE A 257 7.08 21.19 -20.70
C PHE A 257 8.05 21.29 -19.53
N LEU A 258 7.57 21.20 -18.30
CA LEU A 258 8.41 21.30 -17.10
C LEU A 258 9.40 20.12 -17.00
N LEU A 259 8.91 18.90 -17.24
CA LEU A 259 9.74 17.69 -17.22
C LEU A 259 10.84 17.74 -18.29
N TYR A 260 10.46 18.11 -19.52
CA TYR A 260 11.41 18.18 -20.63
C TYR A 260 12.40 19.35 -20.49
N SER A 261 12.00 20.44 -19.85
CA SER A 261 12.91 21.53 -19.52
C SER A 261 13.96 21.09 -18.51
N ILE A 262 13.56 20.39 -17.43
CA ILE A 262 14.51 19.83 -16.45
C ILE A 262 15.45 18.83 -17.13
N LYS A 263 14.93 17.97 -18.01
CA LYS A 263 15.76 17.04 -18.78
C LYS A 263 16.79 17.78 -19.63
N HIS A 264 16.38 18.79 -20.39
CA HIS A 264 17.26 19.60 -21.24
C HIS A 264 18.36 20.31 -20.43
N ILE A 265 18.02 20.81 -19.25
CA ILE A 265 18.99 21.47 -18.36
C ILE A 265 20.01 20.45 -17.84
N ILE A 266 19.58 19.24 -17.46
CA ILE A 266 20.44 18.20 -16.87
C ILE A 266 21.35 17.51 -17.90
N ASP A 267 20.86 17.34 -19.14
CA ASP A 267 21.58 16.71 -20.26
C ASP A 267 22.74 17.59 -20.78
#